data_AF-A0A7J4T312-F1
#
_entry.id   AF-A0A7J4T312-F1
#
_cell.length_a   1.000
_cell.length_b   1.000
_cell.length_c   1.000
_cell.angle_alpha   90.00
_cell.angle_beta   90.00
_cell.angle_gamma   90.00
#
_symmetry.space_group_name_H-M   'P 1'
#
loop_
_entity.id
_entity.type
_entity.pdbx_description
1 polymer ?
#
loop_
_entity_poly.entity_id
_entity_poly.type
_entity_poly.pdbx_seq_one_letter_code
_entity_poly.pdbx_strand_id
1 'polypeptide(L)'
;RKDGVDVTRLTLLYRKPGYDLGDVIRWRDNFWRPASWTKDGAIVERVDRQERTGASWRDLESAQVVSQMAEHLVVDLINQDASVGEFLDPNTWVMASVKLPWDHNGRQSIRIARIEGEWIALHHMAIDENDSIE
;
A
#
# COMPACT_ATOMS: atom_id res chain seq x y z
N ARG A 1 -46.83 2.93 36.96
CA ARG A 1 -46.45 3.50 35.64
C ARG A 1 -45.12 2.85 35.29
N LYS A 2 -45.08 2.02 34.25
CA LYS A 2 -43.90 1.19 33.93
C LYS A 2 -43.24 1.85 32.71
N ASP A 3 -42.12 2.51 32.93
CA ASP A 3 -41.33 3.11 31.86
C ASP A 3 -40.70 1.97 31.05
N GLY A 4 -41.32 1.65 29.92
CA GLY A 4 -40.77 0.71 28.96
C GLY A 4 -39.53 1.33 28.32
N VAL A 5 -38.36 0.77 28.62
CA VAL A 5 -37.12 1.14 27.95
C VAL A 5 -37.15 0.54 26.55
N ASP A 6 -37.24 1.40 25.53
CA ASP A 6 -37.07 1.00 24.14
C ASP A 6 -35.61 0.62 23.90
N VAL A 7 -35.36 -0.67 23.69
CA VAL A 7 -34.05 -1.20 23.30
C VAL A 7 -34.05 -1.39 21.79
N THR A 8 -33.29 -0.55 21.08
CA THR A 8 -33.07 -0.73 19.63
C THR A 8 -31.77 -1.50 19.41
N ARG A 9 -31.84 -2.62 18.68
CA ARG A 9 -30.64 -3.32 18.18
C ARG A 9 -30.32 -2.76 16.79
N LEU A 10 -29.19 -2.08 16.66
CA LEU A 10 -28.66 -1.63 15.38
C LEU A 10 -27.71 -2.70 14.84
N THR A 11 -28.04 -3.28 13.68
CA THR A 11 -27.13 -4.15 12.92
C THR A 11 -26.44 -3.31 11.86
N LEU A 12 -25.18 -2.94 12.10
CA LEU A 12 -24.33 -2.29 11.10
C LEU A 12 -23.66 -3.37 10.25
N LEU A 13 -24.00 -3.41 8.96
CA LEU A 13 -23.29 -4.21 7.98
C LEU A 13 -22.13 -3.38 7.43
N TYR A 14 -20.92 -3.64 7.90
CA TYR A 14 -19.70 -3.07 7.32
C TYR A 14 -19.14 -4.05 6.27
N ARG A 15 -18.87 -3.56 5.06
CA ARG A 15 -18.14 -4.33 4.06
C ARG A 15 -16.65 -4.02 4.24
N LYS A 16 -15.84 -5.06 4.50
CA LYS A 16 -14.38 -4.94 4.40
C LYS A 16 -14.06 -4.37 3.00
N PRO A 17 -13.25 -3.31 2.87
CA PRO A 17 -12.87 -2.80 1.57
C PRO A 17 -12.15 -3.89 0.78
N GLY A 18 -12.18 -3.83 -0.54
CA GLY A 18 -11.54 -4.82 -1.40
C GLY A 18 -10.01 -4.82 -1.38
N TYR A 19 -9.38 -4.10 -0.45
CA TYR A 19 -7.94 -4.01 -0.25
C TYR A 19 -7.57 -4.32 1.20
N ASP A 20 -6.33 -4.75 1.38
CA ASP A 20 -5.69 -5.05 2.65
C ASP A 20 -4.58 -4.05 2.99
N LEU A 21 -4.02 -4.16 4.20
CA LEU A 21 -2.88 -3.35 4.59
C LEU A 21 -1.67 -3.70 3.71
N GLY A 22 -0.92 -2.67 3.30
CA GLY A 22 0.25 -2.83 2.45
C GLY A 22 -0.02 -2.88 0.95
N ASP A 23 -1.26 -3.09 0.52
CA ASP A 23 -1.69 -2.95 -0.89
C ASP A 23 -1.40 -1.55 -1.44
N VAL A 24 -1.38 -1.40 -2.76
CA VAL A 24 -1.38 -0.08 -3.41
C VAL A 24 -2.78 0.24 -3.91
N ILE A 25 -3.32 1.36 -3.43
CA ILE A 25 -4.59 1.92 -3.86
C ILE A 25 -4.38 3.23 -4.62
N ARG A 26 -5.21 3.47 -5.63
CA ARG A 26 -5.37 4.78 -6.28
C ARG A 26 -6.50 5.52 -5.58
N TRP A 27 -6.18 6.68 -5.01
CA TRP A 27 -7.12 7.55 -4.32
C TRP A 27 -6.72 9.01 -4.52
N ARG A 28 -7.69 9.85 -4.95
CA ARG A 28 -7.47 11.26 -5.29
C ARG A 28 -6.26 11.46 -6.22
N ASP A 29 -6.23 10.70 -7.32
CA ASP A 29 -5.20 10.72 -8.36
C ASP A 29 -3.77 10.40 -7.89
N ASN A 30 -3.61 9.81 -6.71
CA ASN A 30 -2.32 9.44 -6.14
C ASN A 30 -2.32 7.97 -5.74
N PHE A 31 -1.12 7.39 -5.65
CA PHE A 31 -0.90 6.05 -5.12
C PHE A 31 -0.63 6.12 -3.62
N TRP A 32 -1.36 5.29 -2.88
CA TRP A 32 -1.28 5.20 -1.43
C TRP A 32 -1.19 3.76 -1.00
N ARG A 33 -0.61 3.53 0.18
CA ARG A 33 -0.59 2.23 0.85
C ARG A 33 -1.32 2.32 2.19
N PRO A 34 -2.36 1.51 2.45
CA PRO A 34 -3.00 1.45 3.76
C PRO A 34 -2.02 0.92 4.81
N ALA A 35 -1.74 1.72 5.84
CA ALA A 35 -0.76 1.43 6.88
C ALA A 35 -1.38 0.82 8.13
N SER A 36 -2.55 1.30 8.53
CA SER A 36 -3.28 0.76 9.67
C SER A 36 -4.78 1.05 9.59
N TRP A 37 -5.57 0.20 10.23
CA TRP A 37 -7.00 0.42 10.39
C TRP A 37 -7.29 1.36 11.56
N THR A 38 -8.31 2.18 11.39
CA THR A 38 -8.91 2.98 12.45
C THR A 38 -10.39 2.60 12.58
N LYS A 39 -11.09 3.13 13.57
CA LYS A 39 -12.52 2.86 13.76
C LYS A 39 -13.35 3.28 12.54
N ASP A 40 -13.05 4.45 11.98
CA ASP A 40 -13.89 5.11 10.96
C ASP A 40 -13.22 5.18 9.57
N GLY A 41 -12.09 4.48 9.38
CA GLY A 41 -11.30 4.55 8.16
C GLY A 41 -9.93 3.87 8.26
N ALA A 42 -8.96 4.35 7.50
CA ALA A 42 -7.57 3.90 7.53
C ALA A 42 -6.60 5.06 7.63
N ILE A 43 -5.39 4.78 8.13
CA ILE A 43 -4.24 5.64 7.90
C ILE A 43 -3.55 5.14 6.63
N VAL A 44 -3.32 6.05 5.69
CA VAL A 44 -2.69 5.76 4.40
C VAL A 44 -1.40 6.56 4.26
N GLU A 45 -0.41 5.95 3.61
CA GLU A 45 0.90 6.56 3.33
C GLU A 45 1.09 6.69 1.82
N ARG A 46 1.65 7.83 1.39
CA ARG A 46 1.78 8.15 -0.01
C ARG A 46 3.04 7.51 -0.61
N VAL A 47 2.92 6.96 -1.82
CA VAL A 47 4.01 6.21 -2.46
C VAL A 47 5.14 7.13 -2.95
N ASP A 48 4.83 8.29 -3.53
CA ASP A 48 5.84 9.15 -4.19
C ASP A 48 6.55 10.14 -3.24
N ARG A 49 6.09 10.30 -2.00
CA ARG A 49 6.68 11.24 -1.03
C ARG A 49 6.31 10.88 0.42
N GLN A 50 7.07 11.46 1.36
CA GLN A 50 6.77 11.36 2.79
C GLN A 50 5.49 12.13 3.17
N GLU A 51 4.35 11.46 3.00
CA GLU A 51 3.05 11.99 3.36
C GLU A 51 2.20 10.86 3.96
N ARG A 52 1.58 11.14 5.11
CA ARG A 52 0.73 10.19 5.83
C ARG A 52 -0.53 10.90 6.28
N THR A 53 -1.69 10.32 6.00
CA THR A 53 -2.98 10.95 6.29
C THR A 53 -4.04 9.93 6.68
N GLY A 54 -5.07 10.40 7.39
CA GLY A 54 -6.27 9.60 7.67
C GLY A 54 -7.28 9.75 6.52
N ALA A 55 -7.92 8.65 6.16
CA ALA A 55 -9.01 8.62 5.19
C ALA A 55 -10.18 7.84 5.78
N SER A 56 -11.37 8.44 5.79
CA SER A 56 -12.57 7.77 6.29
C SER A 56 -13.02 6.64 5.35
N TRP A 57 -13.86 5.72 5.82
CA TRP A 57 -14.45 4.70 4.94
C TRP A 57 -15.17 5.31 3.74
N ARG A 58 -15.87 6.42 3.97
CA ARG A 58 -16.56 7.17 2.91
C ARG A 58 -15.58 7.77 1.90
N ASP A 59 -14.43 8.27 2.35
CA ASP A 59 -13.38 8.75 1.44
C ASP A 59 -12.82 7.62 0.57
N LEU A 60 -12.70 6.43 1.14
CA LEU A 60 -12.08 5.28 0.50
C LEU A 60 -13.07 4.43 -0.33
N GLU A 61 -14.37 4.74 -0.32
CA GLU A 61 -15.36 4.11 -1.21
C GLU A 61 -14.99 4.25 -2.69
N SER A 62 -14.33 5.35 -3.06
CA SER A 62 -13.85 5.60 -4.42
C SER A 62 -12.42 5.13 -4.67
N ALA A 63 -11.77 4.50 -3.68
CA ALA A 63 -10.40 4.02 -3.85
C ALA A 63 -10.41 2.73 -4.70
N GLN A 64 -9.47 2.65 -5.63
CA GLN A 64 -9.28 1.47 -6.47
C GLN A 64 -8.02 0.74 -6.06
N VAL A 65 -8.09 -0.58 -5.86
CA VAL A 65 -6.89 -1.40 -5.69
C VAL A 65 -6.19 -1.53 -7.03
N VAL A 66 -4.92 -1.11 -7.09
CA VAL A 66 -4.11 -1.16 -8.32
C VAL A 66 -3.01 -2.21 -8.27
N SER A 67 -2.60 -2.63 -7.07
CA SER A 67 -1.66 -3.74 -6.85
C SER A 67 -1.90 -4.31 -5.46
N GLN A 68 -2.03 -5.63 -5.35
CA GLN A 68 -2.12 -6.29 -4.04
C GLN A 68 -0.74 -6.55 -3.47
N MET A 69 -0.60 -6.56 -2.15
CA MET A 69 0.69 -6.81 -1.49
C MET A 69 1.29 -8.16 -1.86
N ALA A 70 0.44 -9.18 -2.07
CA ALA A 70 0.86 -10.51 -2.51
C ALA A 70 1.42 -10.54 -3.95
N GLU A 71 1.18 -9.50 -4.75
CA GLU A 71 1.70 -9.36 -6.11
C GLU A 71 3.01 -8.55 -6.14
N HIS A 72 3.40 -7.95 -5.02
CA HIS A 72 4.64 -7.19 -4.92
C HIS A 72 5.84 -8.12 -5.00
N LEU A 73 6.93 -7.60 -5.55
CA LEU A 73 8.21 -8.32 -5.62
C LEU A 73 9.22 -7.59 -4.74
N VAL A 74 10.05 -8.36 -4.04
CA VAL A 74 11.28 -7.84 -3.43
C VAL A 74 12.42 -8.22 -4.36
N VAL A 75 13.10 -7.22 -4.91
CA VAL A 75 14.18 -7.41 -5.87
C VAL A 75 15.48 -6.84 -5.33
N ASP A 76 16.58 -7.48 -5.68
CA ASP A 76 17.92 -6.97 -5.43
C ASP A 76 18.36 -6.04 -6.56
N LEU A 77 18.85 -4.87 -6.18
CA LEU A 77 19.44 -3.88 -7.07
C LEU A 77 20.85 -4.32 -7.48
N ILE A 78 21.06 -4.45 -8.79
CA ILE A 78 22.37 -4.77 -9.39
C ILE A 78 23.23 -3.52 -9.43
N ASN A 79 22.67 -2.41 -9.89
CA ASN A 79 23.28 -1.09 -9.88
C ASN A 79 22.29 -0.07 -9.30
N GLN A 80 22.80 1.03 -8.75
CA GLN A 80 21.98 2.16 -8.35
C GLN A 80 22.77 3.46 -8.38
N ASP A 81 22.08 4.55 -8.67
CA ASP A 81 22.55 5.92 -8.42
C ASP A 81 21.71 6.58 -7.30
N ALA A 82 21.75 7.92 -7.21
CA ALA A 82 21.01 8.64 -6.18
C ALA A 82 19.47 8.63 -6.35
N SER A 83 18.94 8.16 -7.48
CA SER A 83 17.53 8.28 -7.85
C SER A 83 16.93 7.08 -8.57
N VAL A 84 17.75 6.24 -9.19
CA VAL A 84 17.34 5.09 -9.99
C VAL A 84 18.10 3.85 -9.55
N GLY A 85 17.38 2.74 -9.40
CA GLY A 85 17.92 1.41 -9.22
C GLY A 85 17.67 0.56 -10.46
N GLU A 86 18.64 -0.28 -10.81
CA GLU A 86 18.54 -1.28 -11.87
C GLU A 86 18.49 -2.68 -11.26
N PHE A 87 17.58 -3.52 -11.75
CA PHE A 87 17.38 -4.88 -11.28
C PHE A 87 17.09 -5.81 -12.46
N LEU A 88 17.19 -7.11 -12.23
CA LEU A 88 16.80 -8.13 -13.20
C LEU A 88 15.31 -8.45 -13.01
N ASP A 89 14.48 -8.16 -14.02
CA ASP A 89 13.05 -8.50 -13.94
C ASP A 89 12.87 -10.03 -13.94
N PRO A 90 12.31 -10.63 -12.87
CA PRO A 90 12.19 -12.09 -12.77
C PRO A 90 11.22 -12.70 -13.78
N ASN A 91 10.33 -11.90 -14.38
CA ASN A 91 9.37 -12.38 -15.38
C ASN A 91 9.98 -12.48 -16.78
N THR A 92 10.93 -11.58 -17.09
CA THR A 92 11.47 -11.42 -18.44
C THR A 92 12.97 -11.73 -18.54
N TRP A 93 13.68 -11.76 -17.41
CA TRP A 93 15.13 -11.92 -17.30
C TRP A 93 15.91 -10.83 -18.05
N VAL A 94 15.31 -9.65 -18.18
CA VAL A 94 15.91 -8.46 -18.79
C VAL A 94 16.17 -7.42 -17.71
N MET A 95 17.21 -6.62 -17.90
CA MET A 95 17.49 -5.47 -17.03
C MET A 95 16.35 -4.47 -17.11
N ALA A 96 15.82 -4.09 -15.95
CA ALA A 96 14.81 -3.06 -15.79
C ALA A 96 15.31 -1.99 -14.80
N SER A 97 14.78 -0.78 -14.94
CA SER A 97 15.09 0.34 -14.06
C SER A 97 13.84 0.80 -13.33
N VAL A 98 14.00 1.28 -12.11
CA VAL A 98 12.93 1.84 -11.30
C VAL A 98 13.42 3.06 -10.53
N LYS A 99 12.58 4.07 -10.39
CA LYS A 99 12.86 5.21 -9.52
C LYS A 99 12.88 4.73 -8.07
N LEU A 100 13.93 5.06 -7.33
CA LEU A 100 14.06 4.72 -5.91
C LEU A 100 12.97 5.42 -5.08
N PRO A 101 12.47 4.77 -4.01
CA PRO A 101 11.47 5.37 -3.15
C PRO A 101 12.09 6.52 -2.34
N TRP A 102 11.24 7.42 -1.84
CA TRP A 102 11.69 8.65 -1.15
C TRP A 102 12.42 8.37 0.18
N ASP A 103 12.21 7.21 0.78
CA ASP A 103 12.86 6.74 2.02
C ASP A 103 14.04 5.80 1.76
N HIS A 104 14.49 5.69 0.50
CA HIS A 104 15.61 4.82 0.16
C HIS A 104 16.84 5.17 0.98
N ASN A 105 17.36 4.18 1.70
CA ASN A 105 18.45 4.33 2.65
C ASN A 105 19.74 3.61 2.20
N GLY A 106 19.86 3.35 0.90
CA GLY A 106 21.01 2.65 0.31
C GLY A 106 20.96 1.13 0.44
N ARG A 107 19.85 0.55 0.94
CA ARG A 107 19.59 -0.90 0.89
C ARG A 107 19.68 -1.40 -0.55
N GLN A 108 20.17 -2.63 -0.72
CA GLN A 108 20.23 -3.28 -2.03
C GLN A 108 18.90 -3.91 -2.41
N SER A 109 18.08 -4.34 -1.46
CA SER A 109 16.75 -4.89 -1.74
C SER A 109 15.67 -3.81 -1.66
N ILE A 110 14.76 -3.81 -2.63
CA ILE A 110 13.62 -2.89 -2.68
C ILE A 110 12.34 -3.65 -3.02
N ARG A 111 11.21 -3.20 -2.46
CA ARG A 111 9.89 -3.71 -2.82
C ARG A 111 9.34 -2.92 -4.01
N ILE A 112 8.89 -3.62 -5.04
CA ILE A 112 8.33 -3.04 -6.27
C ILE A 112 6.94 -3.62 -6.57
N ALA A 113 6.13 -2.83 -7.25
CA ALA A 113 4.84 -3.24 -7.79
C ALA A 113 4.76 -2.92 -9.29
N ARG A 114 3.98 -3.72 -10.03
CA ARG A 114 3.68 -3.48 -11.44
C ARG A 114 2.34 -2.77 -11.55
N ILE A 115 2.34 -1.49 -11.89
CA ILE A 115 1.13 -0.67 -11.99
C ILE A 115 1.06 -0.09 -13.40
N GLU A 116 -0.03 -0.36 -14.12
CA GLU A 116 -0.25 0.09 -15.50
C GLU A 116 0.89 -0.26 -16.48
N GLY A 117 1.57 -1.39 -16.23
CA GLY A 117 2.70 -1.83 -17.05
C GLY A 117 4.02 -1.13 -16.74
N GLU A 118 4.09 -0.35 -15.67
CA GLU A 118 5.32 0.28 -15.18
C GLU A 118 5.75 -0.32 -13.84
N TRP A 119 7.06 -0.34 -13.60
CA TRP A 119 7.61 -0.69 -12.30
C TRP A 119 7.59 0.54 -11.39
N ILE A 120 7.00 0.40 -10.21
CA ILE A 120 6.98 1.43 -9.18
C ILE A 120 7.64 0.87 -7.92
N ALA A 121 8.68 1.54 -7.41
CA ALA A 121 9.24 1.20 -6.12
C ALA A 121 8.35 1.74 -5.00
N LEU A 122 8.15 0.93 -3.97
CA LEU A 122 7.32 1.24 -2.83
C LEU A 122 8.21 1.65 -1.65
N HIS A 123 7.78 2.67 -0.93
CA HIS A 123 8.43 3.06 0.33
C HIS A 123 8.24 1.98 1.38
N HIS A 124 9.16 1.91 2.32
CA HIS A 124 9.15 0.91 3.38
C HIS A 124 8.03 1.17 4.38
N MET A 125 7.26 0.13 4.68
CA MET A 125 6.26 0.15 5.74
C MET A 125 6.57 -0.92 6.78
N ALA A 126 6.18 -0.68 8.04
CA ALA A 126 6.38 -1.66 9.11
C ALA A 126 5.73 -3.03 8.83
N ILE A 127 4.66 -3.06 8.03
CA ILE A 127 4.00 -4.31 7.64
C ILE A 127 4.83 -5.15 6.66
N ASP A 128 5.76 -4.53 5.93
CA ASP A 128 6.60 -5.23 4.94
C ASP A 128 7.58 -6.21 5.61
N GLU A 129 7.91 -6.01 6.89
CA GLU A 129 8.81 -6.88 7.66
C GLU A 129 8.16 -8.21 8.04
N ASN A 130 6.82 -8.25 8.18
CA ASN A 130 6.08 -9.45 8.59
C ASN A 130 5.93 -10.47 7.46
N ASP A 131 6.08 -10.04 6.22
CA ASP A 131 5.99 -10.87 5.00
C ASP A 131 7.25 -11.72 4.78
N SER A 132 8.33 -11.42 5.52
CA SER A 132 9.61 -12.15 5.48
C SER A 132 9.64 -13.42 6.36
N ILE A 133 8.52 -13.78 7.00
CA ILE A 133 8.40 -14.94 7.88
C ILE A 133 7.40 -15.94 7.27
N GLU A 134 7.82 -16.60 6.19
CA GLU A 134 7.30 -17.91 5.79
C GLU A 134 8.46 -18.87 5.49
#